data_AF-A0A0G1LAN1-F1
#
_entry.id   AF-A0A0G1LAN1-F1
#
_cell.length_a   1.000
_cell.length_b   1.000
_cell.length_c   1.000
_cell.angle_alpha   90.00
_cell.angle_beta   90.00
_cell.angle_gamma   90.00
#
_symmetry.space_group_name_H-M   'P 1'
#
loop_
_entity.id
_entity.type
_entity.pdbx_description
1 polymer ?
#
loop_
_entity_poly.entity_id
_entity_poly.type
_entity_poly.pdbx_seq_one_letter_code
_entity_poly.pdbx_strand_id
1 'polypeptide(L)'
;IGSEFNYLEDYIHKDTLVIPISQSGESIDVIEPVVRAKKKGAKIAAIINVLGSTLYREADFNLLLPAGPEKAVVATKSLTAMVATLIQIAYALVGKELTAKKILLSCAKNVQKILHGKELSKIKKLARFLKEKEHVYVIGRGLSYPTALEATLRRIHYWDRAKKQ
;
A
#
# COMPACT_ATOMS: atom_id res chain seq x y z
N ILE A 1 8.50 3.35 -9.08
CA ILE A 1 7.37 4.30 -9.27
C ILE A 1 7.74 5.70 -8.78
N GLY A 2 8.24 5.90 -7.55
CA GLY A 2 8.75 7.22 -7.14
C GLY A 2 9.85 7.76 -8.07
N SER A 3 10.82 6.90 -8.40
CA SER A 3 11.91 7.17 -9.36
C SER A 3 11.47 7.50 -10.79
N GLU A 4 10.26 7.13 -11.19
CA GLU A 4 9.73 7.36 -12.56
C GLU A 4 8.87 8.64 -12.64
N PHE A 5 8.61 9.28 -11.50
CA PHE A 5 7.79 10.49 -11.45
C PHE A 5 8.36 11.65 -12.28
N ASN A 6 9.68 11.64 -12.52
CA ASN A 6 10.37 12.63 -13.35
C ASN A 6 9.73 12.75 -14.76
N TYR A 7 9.22 11.65 -15.32
CA TYR A 7 8.56 11.68 -16.64
C TYR A 7 7.21 12.39 -16.65
N LEU A 8 6.59 12.56 -15.48
CA LEU A 8 5.28 13.19 -15.33
C LEU A 8 5.40 14.65 -14.89
N GLU A 9 6.60 15.13 -14.61
CA GLU A 9 6.82 16.41 -13.96
C GLU A 9 6.37 17.60 -14.80
N ASP A 10 6.47 17.49 -16.13
CA ASP A 10 6.10 18.54 -17.08
C ASP A 10 4.57 18.73 -17.19
N TYR A 11 3.80 17.75 -16.73
CA TYR A 11 2.33 17.81 -16.72
C TYR A 11 1.77 18.41 -15.42
N ILE A 12 2.63 18.79 -14.47
CA ILE A 12 2.20 19.30 -13.16
C ILE A 12 1.94 20.80 -13.25
N HIS A 13 0.75 21.22 -12.82
CA HIS A 13 0.34 22.61 -12.72
C HIS A 13 -0.47 22.88 -11.45
N LYS A 14 -0.88 24.13 -11.26
CA LYS A 14 -1.62 24.61 -10.07
C LYS A 14 -2.95 23.89 -9.78
N ASP A 15 -3.56 23.27 -10.79
CA ASP A 15 -4.82 22.53 -10.64
C ASP A 15 -4.59 21.02 -10.49
N THR A 16 -3.33 20.58 -10.42
CA THR A 16 -2.95 19.20 -10.15
C THR A 16 -3.05 18.88 -8.65
N LEU A 17 -3.64 17.73 -8.33
CA LEU A 17 -3.56 17.11 -7.01
C LEU A 17 -2.58 15.94 -7.06
N VAL A 18 -1.53 15.98 -6.24
CA VAL A 18 -0.58 14.87 -6.08
C VAL A 18 -0.92 14.13 -4.79
N ILE A 19 -1.12 12.82 -4.90
CA ILE A 19 -1.42 11.92 -3.77
C ILE A 19 -0.23 10.99 -3.54
N PRO A 20 0.80 11.42 -2.78
CA PRO A 20 1.88 10.54 -2.42
C PRO A 20 1.42 9.54 -1.35
N ILE A 21 1.83 8.28 -1.52
CA ILE A 21 1.51 7.19 -0.59
C ILE A 21 2.82 6.65 -0.03
N SER A 22 3.01 6.70 1.28
CA SER A 22 4.23 6.17 1.93
C SER A 22 3.94 5.60 3.31
N GLN A 23 4.48 4.43 3.62
CA GLN A 23 4.37 3.88 4.97
C GLN A 23 5.21 4.70 5.96
N SER A 24 6.48 4.94 5.66
CA SER A 24 7.40 5.65 6.57
C SER A 24 7.25 7.17 6.52
N GLY A 25 6.90 7.71 5.34
CA GLY A 25 6.94 9.14 5.07
C GLY A 25 8.37 9.70 4.95
N GLU A 26 9.38 8.83 4.85
CA GLU A 26 10.81 9.20 4.77
C GLU A 26 11.50 8.72 3.47
N SER A 27 10.73 8.09 2.57
CA SER A 27 11.24 7.62 1.28
C SER A 27 11.62 8.81 0.39
N ILE A 28 12.92 9.02 0.16
CA ILE A 28 13.47 10.13 -0.63
C ILE A 28 12.89 10.14 -2.05
N ASP A 29 12.73 8.95 -2.65
CA ASP A 29 12.14 8.77 -3.97
C ASP A 29 10.64 9.13 -4.04
N VAL A 30 10.00 9.39 -2.90
CA VAL A 30 8.65 9.97 -2.81
C VAL A 30 8.71 11.45 -2.43
N ILE A 31 9.58 11.83 -1.49
CA ILE A 31 9.69 13.20 -0.97
C ILE A 31 10.16 14.16 -2.07
N GLU A 32 11.21 13.82 -2.80
CA GLU A 32 11.78 14.69 -3.82
C GLU A 32 10.76 15.07 -4.92
N PRO A 33 10.04 14.11 -5.54
CA PRO A 33 8.88 14.38 -6.39
C PRO A 33 7.86 15.34 -5.79
N VAL A 34 7.48 15.13 -4.53
CA VAL A 34 6.45 15.94 -3.85
C VAL A 34 6.91 17.38 -3.68
N VAL A 35 8.15 17.59 -3.25
CA VAL A 35 8.73 18.94 -3.11
C VAL A 35 8.76 19.66 -4.46
N ARG A 36 9.15 18.97 -5.54
CA ARG A 36 9.14 19.57 -6.89
C ARG A 36 7.73 19.88 -7.39
N ALA A 37 6.77 18.97 -7.19
CA ALA A 37 5.38 19.19 -7.56
C ALA A 37 4.79 20.39 -6.81
N LYS A 38 5.09 20.53 -5.52
CA LYS A 38 4.65 21.66 -4.69
C LYS A 38 5.23 22.99 -5.20
N LYS A 39 6.51 23.02 -5.61
CA LYS A 39 7.12 24.21 -6.24
C LYS A 39 6.42 24.63 -7.54
N LYS A 40 5.81 23.69 -8.27
CA LYS A 40 4.99 23.97 -9.46
C LYS A 40 3.54 24.37 -9.14
N GLY A 41 3.20 24.51 -7.85
CA GLY A 41 1.89 24.96 -7.37
C GLY A 41 0.85 23.86 -7.21
N ALA A 42 1.22 22.58 -7.38
CA ALA A 42 0.29 21.48 -7.15
C ALA A 42 -0.07 21.35 -5.67
N LYS A 43 -1.31 20.91 -5.41
CA LYS A 43 -1.75 20.56 -4.05
C LYS A 43 -1.28 19.16 -3.70
N ILE A 44 -0.84 18.97 -2.46
CA ILE A 44 -0.33 17.69 -1.97
C ILE A 44 -1.29 17.11 -0.92
N ALA A 45 -1.84 15.93 -1.17
CA ALA A 45 -2.66 15.18 -0.21
C ALA A 45 -2.01 13.82 0.09
N ALA A 46 -1.25 13.74 1.18
CA ALA A 46 -0.45 12.56 1.51
C ALA A 46 -1.23 11.49 2.28
N ILE A 47 -1.05 10.23 1.90
CA ILE A 47 -1.51 9.04 2.66
C ILE A 47 -0.29 8.42 3.34
N ILE A 48 -0.25 8.50 4.66
CA ILE A 48 0.95 8.17 5.45
C ILE A 48 0.63 7.48 6.77
N ASN A 49 1.53 6.63 7.27
CA ASN A 49 1.32 5.92 8.55
C ASN A 49 2.04 6.57 9.75
N VAL A 50 2.98 7.48 9.51
CA VAL A 50 3.84 8.07 10.55
C VAL A 50 3.57 9.57 10.67
N LEU A 51 2.98 9.94 11.82
CA LEU A 51 2.75 11.33 12.20
C LEU A 51 4.09 12.08 12.31
N GLY A 52 4.16 13.29 11.75
CA GLY A 52 5.33 14.15 11.87
C GLY A 52 6.52 13.78 10.98
N SER A 53 6.39 12.76 10.13
CA SER A 53 7.40 12.40 9.11
C SER A 53 7.68 13.56 8.13
N THR A 54 8.75 13.46 7.34
CA THR A 54 9.10 14.48 6.35
C THR A 54 7.96 14.70 5.37
N LEU A 55 7.39 13.64 4.80
CA LEU A 55 6.24 13.75 3.92
C LEU A 55 4.99 14.34 4.61
N TYR A 56 4.78 14.07 5.91
CA TYR A 56 3.70 14.69 6.69
C TYR A 56 3.81 16.22 6.71
N ARG A 57 5.03 16.74 6.87
CA ARG A 57 5.28 18.18 6.95
C ARG A 57 5.19 18.87 5.58
N GLU A 58 5.55 18.16 4.52
CA GLU A 58 5.50 18.69 3.15
C GLU A 58 4.08 18.72 2.56
N ALA A 59 3.16 17.88 3.05
CA ALA A 59 1.81 17.78 2.52
C ALA A 59 0.89 18.93 2.98
N ASP A 60 -0.03 19.36 2.11
CA ASP A 60 -1.06 20.35 2.46
C ASP A 60 -2.24 19.68 3.19
N PHE A 61 -2.54 18.43 2.82
CA PHE A 61 -3.51 17.58 3.48
C PHE A 61 -2.88 16.25 3.87
N ASN A 62 -3.15 15.80 5.10
CA ASN A 62 -2.60 14.57 5.63
C ASN A 62 -3.71 13.59 5.96
N LEU A 63 -3.63 12.38 5.39
CA LEU A 63 -4.47 11.25 5.77
C LEU A 63 -3.61 10.21 6.46
N LEU A 64 -3.69 10.21 7.80
CA LEU A 64 -2.99 9.26 8.64
C LEU A 64 -3.68 7.90 8.62
N LEU A 65 -2.92 6.85 8.33
CA LEU A 65 -3.41 5.49 8.33
C LEU A 65 -3.58 4.99 9.78
N PRO A 66 -4.74 4.43 10.15
CA PRO A 66 -4.95 3.85 11.47
C PRO A 66 -4.38 2.42 11.55
N ALA A 67 -3.23 2.15 10.93
CA ALA A 67 -2.60 0.83 10.97
C ALA A 67 -1.74 0.64 12.23
N GLY A 68 -1.38 1.73 12.91
CA GLY A 68 -0.43 1.72 14.04
C GLY A 68 1.01 1.37 13.60
N PRO A 69 1.96 1.30 14.55
CA PRO A 69 3.37 1.10 14.23
C PRO A 69 3.62 -0.28 13.60
N GLU A 70 4.28 -0.33 12.45
CA GLU A 70 4.63 -1.58 11.77
C GLU A 70 6.07 -1.97 12.13
N LYS A 71 6.22 -3.09 12.87
CA LYS A 71 7.54 -3.62 13.27
C LYS A 71 8.16 -4.53 12.22
N ALA A 72 7.34 -5.07 11.31
CA ALA A 72 7.81 -5.93 10.24
C ALA A 72 8.45 -5.07 9.15
N VAL A 73 9.55 -5.56 8.58
CA VAL A 73 10.25 -4.87 7.47
C VAL A 73 9.44 -4.89 6.19
N VAL A 74 8.57 -5.90 6.03
CA VAL A 74 7.66 -6.02 4.88
C VAL A 74 6.29 -5.50 5.29
N ALA A 75 5.73 -4.60 4.49
CA ALA A 75 4.42 -4.02 4.71
C ALA A 75 3.32 -5.10 4.67
N THR A 76 2.46 -5.09 5.68
CA THR A 76 1.34 -6.04 5.83
C THR A 76 0.05 -5.27 6.11
N LYS A 77 -0.10 -4.79 7.34
CA LYS A 77 -1.28 -4.05 7.80
C LYS A 77 -1.37 -2.67 7.14
N SER A 78 -0.23 -2.00 6.94
CA SER A 78 -0.17 -0.69 6.29
C SER A 78 -0.68 -0.78 4.85
N LEU A 79 -0.28 -1.80 4.08
CA LEU A 79 -0.78 -2.01 2.73
C LEU A 79 -2.30 -2.19 2.70
N THR A 80 -2.84 -3.06 3.56
CA THR A 80 -4.29 -3.28 3.61
C THR A 80 -5.05 -2.03 4.05
N ALA A 81 -4.47 -1.25 4.98
CA ALA A 81 -5.04 0.02 5.40
C ALA A 81 -5.01 1.06 4.26
N MET A 82 -3.92 1.14 3.49
CA MET A 82 -3.82 2.00 2.31
C MET A 82 -4.90 1.67 1.29
N VAL A 83 -5.07 0.40 0.94
CA VAL A 83 -6.11 -0.03 -0.01
C VAL A 83 -7.51 0.30 0.52
N ALA A 84 -7.77 0.05 1.82
CA ALA A 84 -9.05 0.39 2.44
C ALA A 84 -9.33 1.91 2.44
N THR A 85 -8.30 2.73 2.66
CA THR A 85 -8.38 4.20 2.57
C THR A 85 -8.68 4.65 1.14
N LEU A 86 -7.98 4.12 0.14
CA LEU A 86 -8.22 4.47 -1.27
C LEU A 86 -9.63 4.10 -1.71
N ILE A 87 -10.16 2.96 -1.25
CA ILE A 87 -11.55 2.57 -1.50
C ILE A 87 -12.51 3.58 -0.85
N GLN A 88 -12.27 4.00 0.40
CA GLN A 88 -13.10 5.03 1.05
C GLN A 88 -13.09 6.34 0.29
N ILE A 89 -11.92 6.82 -0.13
CA ILE A 89 -11.78 8.05 -0.94
C ILE A 89 -12.57 7.91 -2.24
N ALA A 90 -12.39 6.82 -2.98
CA ALA A 90 -13.06 6.61 -4.27
C ALA A 90 -14.60 6.63 -4.13
N TYR A 91 -15.14 6.04 -3.07
CA TYR A 91 -16.58 6.06 -2.82
C TYR A 91 -17.08 7.40 -2.26
N ALA A 92 -16.27 8.11 -1.48
CA ALA A 92 -16.61 9.44 -0.98
C ALA A 92 -16.75 10.45 -2.14
N LEU A 93 -15.89 10.35 -3.15
CA LEU A 93 -15.97 11.20 -4.36
C LEU A 93 -17.30 11.09 -5.12
N VAL A 94 -18.07 10.02 -4.90
CA VAL A 94 -19.39 9.81 -5.50
C VAL A 94 -20.53 9.76 -4.47
N GLY A 95 -20.29 10.21 -3.24
CA GLY A 95 -21.29 10.27 -2.16
C GLY A 95 -21.79 8.89 -1.69
N LYS A 96 -20.93 7.87 -1.71
CA LYS A 96 -21.27 6.48 -1.36
C LYS A 96 -20.45 5.94 -0.18
N GLU A 97 -20.11 6.76 0.79
CA GLU A 97 -19.31 6.44 1.98
C GLU A 97 -19.89 5.26 2.76
N LEU A 98 -21.22 5.22 2.91
CA LEU A 98 -21.92 4.11 3.59
C LEU A 98 -21.73 2.77 2.86
N THR A 99 -21.63 2.80 1.53
CA THR A 99 -21.39 1.59 0.73
C THR A 99 -19.97 1.09 0.94
N ALA A 100 -18.97 1.98 0.87
CA ALA A 100 -17.58 1.63 1.17
C ALA A 100 -17.44 1.03 2.57
N LYS A 101 -18.07 1.65 3.59
CA LYS A 101 -18.06 1.14 4.96
C LYS A 101 -18.59 -0.30 5.05
N LYS A 102 -19.71 -0.60 4.41
CA LYS A 102 -20.28 -1.96 4.38
C LYS A 102 -19.35 -2.96 3.72
N ILE A 103 -18.77 -2.61 2.58
CA ILE A 103 -17.81 -3.45 1.85
C ILE A 103 -16.58 -3.72 2.71
N LEU A 104 -15.98 -2.69 3.31
CA LEU A 104 -14.76 -2.83 4.10
C LEU A 104 -14.98 -3.62 5.39
N LEU A 105 -16.12 -3.47 6.06
CA LEU A 105 -16.49 -4.31 7.20
C LEU A 105 -16.68 -5.78 6.80
N SER A 106 -17.25 -6.05 5.62
CA SER A 106 -17.34 -7.41 5.07
C SER A 106 -15.95 -7.98 4.78
N CYS A 107 -15.07 -7.20 4.15
CA CYS A 107 -13.68 -7.58 3.90
C CYS A 107 -12.93 -7.90 5.20
N ALA A 108 -13.08 -7.08 6.24
CA ALA A 108 -12.46 -7.32 7.54
C ALA A 108 -12.90 -8.66 8.15
N LYS A 109 -14.20 -8.98 8.08
CA LYS A 109 -14.73 -10.29 8.51
C LYS A 109 -14.13 -11.44 7.69
N ASN A 110 -13.97 -11.27 6.38
CA ASN A 110 -13.37 -12.30 5.53
C ASN A 110 -11.88 -12.50 5.84
N VAL A 111 -11.13 -11.43 6.08
CA VAL A 111 -9.74 -11.51 6.54
C VAL A 111 -9.66 -12.29 7.86
N GLN A 112 -10.52 -11.99 8.83
CA GLN A 112 -10.57 -12.76 10.09
C GLN A 112 -10.87 -14.25 9.88
N LYS A 113 -11.73 -14.61 8.93
CA LYS A 113 -11.99 -16.01 8.58
C LYS A 113 -10.77 -16.68 7.96
N ILE A 114 -10.07 -16.00 7.05
CA ILE A 114 -8.85 -16.52 6.40
C ILE A 114 -7.75 -16.78 7.44
N LEU A 115 -7.63 -15.89 8.43
CA LEU A 115 -6.62 -15.97 9.49
C LEU A 115 -6.93 -17.03 10.57
N HIS A 116 -8.07 -17.73 10.49
CA HIS A 116 -8.46 -18.71 11.51
C HIS A 116 -8.92 -20.05 10.91
N GLY A 117 -9.01 -21.06 11.79
CA GLY A 117 -9.65 -22.33 11.50
C GLY A 117 -9.07 -23.07 10.29
N LYS A 118 -9.96 -23.56 9.43
CA LYS A 118 -9.62 -24.42 8.30
C LYS A 118 -8.83 -23.69 7.21
N GLU A 119 -9.08 -22.40 7.00
CA GLU A 119 -8.39 -21.62 5.95
C GLU A 119 -6.92 -21.40 6.30
N LEU A 120 -6.62 -21.04 7.55
CA LEU A 120 -5.23 -20.94 8.02
C LEU A 120 -4.48 -22.28 7.87
N SER A 121 -5.15 -23.40 8.16
CA SER A 121 -4.56 -24.73 8.01
C SER A 121 -4.23 -25.07 6.56
N LYS A 122 -5.10 -24.70 5.60
CA LYS A 122 -4.82 -24.85 4.15
C LYS A 122 -3.63 -24.00 3.73
N ILE A 123 -3.57 -22.74 4.18
CA ILE A 123 -2.45 -21.83 3.89
C ILE A 123 -1.14 -22.39 4.44
N LYS A 124 -1.12 -22.92 5.67
CA LYS A 124 0.06 -23.58 6.26
C LYS A 124 0.48 -24.84 5.50
N LYS A 125 -0.47 -25.61 4.97
CA LYS A 125 -0.16 -26.79 4.13
C LYS A 125 0.45 -26.36 2.79
N LEU A 126 -0.12 -25.35 2.14
CA LEU A 126 0.42 -24.78 0.92
C LEU A 126 1.82 -24.19 1.14
N ALA A 127 2.03 -23.45 2.22
CA ALA A 127 3.34 -22.87 2.56
C ALA A 127 4.43 -23.95 2.71
N ARG A 128 4.11 -25.09 3.36
CA ARG A 128 5.02 -26.23 3.47
C ARG A 128 5.36 -26.84 2.10
N PHE A 129 4.37 -26.96 1.22
CA PHE A 129 4.60 -27.44 -0.15
C PHE A 129 5.46 -26.47 -0.98
N LEU A 130 5.22 -25.16 -0.86
CA LEU A 130 5.94 -24.14 -1.61
C LEU A 130 7.37 -23.89 -1.12
N LYS A 131 7.66 -24.20 0.15
CA LYS A 131 9.01 -24.09 0.74
C LYS A 131 10.04 -24.89 -0.07
N GLU A 132 9.66 -26.06 -0.56
CA GLU A 132 10.53 -26.96 -1.32
C GLU A 132 10.68 -26.57 -2.80
N LYS A 133 10.06 -25.47 -3.25
CA LYS A 133 10.01 -25.08 -4.67
C LYS A 133 10.88 -23.86 -4.93
N GLU A 134 11.96 -24.04 -5.68
CA GLU A 134 12.88 -22.97 -6.05
C GLU A 134 12.18 -21.83 -6.82
N HIS A 135 11.39 -22.19 -7.84
CA HIS A 135 10.65 -21.22 -8.66
C HIS A 135 9.15 -21.29 -8.39
N VAL A 136 8.51 -20.12 -8.28
CA VAL A 136 7.06 -20.00 -8.23
C VAL A 136 6.64 -18.81 -9.06
N TYR A 137 5.64 -19.03 -9.90
CA TYR A 137 5.00 -18.00 -10.71
C TYR A 137 3.68 -17.61 -10.04
N VAL A 138 3.49 -16.32 -9.78
CA VAL A 138 2.24 -15.75 -9.28
C VAL A 138 1.59 -14.96 -10.40
N ILE A 139 0.40 -15.39 -10.83
CA ILE A 139 -0.30 -14.81 -11.98
C ILE A 139 -1.57 -14.14 -11.48
N GLY A 140 -1.79 -12.90 -11.90
CA GLY A 140 -3.00 -12.14 -11.61
C GLY A 140 -3.38 -11.26 -12.80
N ARG A 141 -4.68 -11.06 -13.01
CA ARG A 141 -5.25 -10.17 -14.03
C ARG A 141 -6.27 -9.22 -13.41
N GLY A 142 -6.38 -8.01 -13.98
CA GLY A 142 -7.32 -6.99 -13.50
C GLY A 142 -7.04 -6.65 -12.05
N LEU A 143 -8.06 -6.71 -11.19
CA LEU A 143 -7.95 -6.39 -9.76
C LEU A 143 -6.99 -7.32 -8.98
N SER A 144 -6.72 -8.53 -9.50
CA SER A 144 -5.78 -9.46 -8.87
C SER A 144 -4.32 -9.23 -9.26
N TYR A 145 -4.05 -8.39 -10.26
CA TYR A 145 -2.69 -8.10 -10.70
C TYR A 145 -1.82 -7.44 -9.60
N PRO A 146 -2.26 -6.37 -8.92
CA PRO A 146 -1.50 -5.79 -7.81
C PRO A 146 -1.25 -6.79 -6.67
N THR A 147 -2.22 -7.67 -6.39
CA THR A 147 -2.07 -8.72 -5.39
C THR A 147 -1.01 -9.75 -5.78
N ALA A 148 -0.94 -10.13 -7.06
CA ALA A 148 0.07 -11.06 -7.55
C ALA A 148 1.49 -10.47 -7.47
N LEU A 149 1.65 -9.19 -7.83
CA LEU A 149 2.92 -8.48 -7.69
C LEU A 149 3.38 -8.42 -6.22
N GLU A 150 2.49 -8.02 -5.32
CA GLU A 150 2.78 -7.94 -3.89
C GLU A 150 3.17 -9.31 -3.31
N ALA A 151 2.43 -10.37 -3.66
CA ALA A 151 2.75 -11.72 -3.19
C ALA A 151 4.14 -12.18 -3.65
N THR A 152 4.53 -11.82 -4.88
CA THR A 152 5.86 -12.13 -5.43
C THR A 152 6.95 -11.36 -4.68
N LEU A 153 6.76 -10.06 -4.46
CA LEU A 153 7.69 -9.20 -3.72
C LEU A 153 7.94 -9.74 -2.30
N ARG A 154 6.88 -10.12 -1.59
CA ARG A 154 6.99 -10.72 -0.25
C ARG A 154 7.81 -11.99 -0.26
N ARG A 155 7.55 -12.89 -1.21
CA ARG A 155 8.29 -14.15 -1.33
C ARG A 155 9.79 -13.88 -1.47
N ILE A 156 10.20 -12.97 -2.37
CA ILE A 156 11.61 -12.61 -2.59
C ILE A 156 12.25 -12.16 -1.27
N HIS A 157 11.63 -11.21 -0.57
CA HIS A 157 12.17 -10.69 0.69
C HIS A 157 12.33 -11.74 1.79
N TYR A 158 11.36 -12.65 1.95
CA TYR A 158 11.45 -13.71 2.95
C TYR A 158 12.43 -14.82 2.55
N TRP A 159 12.55 -15.12 1.25
CA TRP A 159 13.48 -16.12 0.73
C TRP A 159 14.94 -15.68 0.92
N ASP A 160 15.26 -14.42 0.60
CA ASP A 160 16.60 -13.87 0.78
C ASP A 160 17.04 -13.85 2.24
N ARG A 161 16.09 -13.70 3.18
CA ARG A 161 16.39 -13.84 4.62
C ARG A 161 16.60 -15.28 5.04
N ALA A 162 15.78 -16.21 4.55
CA ALA A 162 15.90 -17.63 4.88
C ALA A 162 17.22 -18.23 4.38
N LYS A 163 17.85 -17.68 3.34
CA LYS A 163 19.20 -18.06 2.89
C LYS A 163 20.35 -17.44 3.69
N LYS A 164 20.07 -16.37 4.46
CA LYS A 164 21.07 -15.64 5.28
C LYS A 164 21.11 -16.10 6.74
N GLN A 165 20.24 -17.05 7.13
CA GLN A 165 20.20 -17.72 8.42
C GLN A 165 20.55 -19.19 8.22
#